data_AF-A0A858RQX7-F1
#
_entry.id   AF-A0A858RQX7-F1
#
_cell.length_a   1.000
_cell.length_b   1.000
_cell.length_c   1.000
_cell.angle_alpha   90.00
_cell.angle_beta   90.00
_cell.angle_gamma   90.00
#
_symmetry.space_group_name_H-M   'P 1'
#
loop_
_entity.id
_entity.type
_entity.pdbx_description
1 polymer ?
#
loop_
_entity_poly.entity_id
_entity_poly.type
_entity_poly.pdbx_seq_one_letter_code
_entity_poly.pdbx_strand_id
1 'polypeptide(L)'
;MRTIVLQLFAICALFIPFHQVEAAKAPKPPAVFGQFPVGKTFTFTVTSKLSSATVGTQVIDPAPVPKGVPSFVVGQQVTFTIGKKGELKGPGFSILYNADGVTANTYVNKPKKGASPTVATVHKNLTTGEPTAVSLSFFTFKIAKRIPTVNTVTYVLQ
;
A
#
# COMPACT_ATOMS: atom_id res chain seq x y z
N MET A 1 91.12 -13.04 9.83
CA MET A 1 91.09 -11.77 10.60
C MET A 1 89.63 -11.29 10.56
N ARG A 2 88.80 -11.47 11.60
CA ARG A 2 88.52 -10.49 12.69
C ARG A 2 88.56 -9.04 12.14
N THR A 3 87.51 -8.21 12.15
CA THR A 3 86.63 -7.84 13.28
C THR A 3 85.39 -7.03 12.80
N ILE A 4 84.21 -7.41 13.33
CA ILE A 4 83.01 -6.66 13.83
C ILE A 4 82.82 -5.16 13.52
N VAL A 5 81.54 -4.76 13.27
CA VAL A 5 80.74 -3.63 13.85
C VAL A 5 79.74 -3.12 12.78
N LEU A 6 78.47 -2.72 12.99
CA LEU A 6 77.38 -2.88 13.97
C LEU A 6 76.27 -1.90 13.47
N GLN A 7 74.99 -2.31 13.44
CA GLN A 7 73.77 -1.45 13.40
C GLN A 7 73.54 -0.59 12.13
N LEU A 8 72.32 -0.32 11.62
CA LEU A 8 71.01 -0.15 12.24
C LEU A 8 69.90 -0.82 11.40
N PHE A 9 68.98 -1.49 12.08
CA PHE A 9 67.64 -1.80 11.60
C PHE A 9 66.77 -0.54 11.63
N ALA A 10 66.38 -0.02 10.47
CA ALA A 10 65.30 0.95 10.36
C ALA A 10 64.02 0.21 9.94
N ILE A 11 63.26 -0.26 10.94
CA ILE A 11 61.91 -0.79 10.76
C ILE A 11 61.00 0.39 10.45
N CYS A 12 60.75 0.65 9.17
CA CYS A 12 59.63 1.48 8.73
C CYS A 12 58.34 0.66 8.86
N ALA A 13 57.82 0.55 10.09
CA ALA A 13 56.43 0.16 10.31
C ALA A 13 55.54 1.32 9.85
N LEU A 14 55.20 1.33 8.56
CA LEU A 14 54.11 2.14 8.04
C LEU A 14 52.84 1.77 8.81
N PHE A 15 52.39 2.69 9.65
CA PHE A 15 51.04 2.70 10.20
C PHE A 15 50.07 2.77 9.03
N ILE A 16 49.63 1.61 8.53
CA ILE A 16 48.45 1.52 7.70
C ILE A 16 47.28 1.83 8.64
N PRO A 17 46.54 2.94 8.45
CA PRO A 17 45.31 3.10 9.17
C PRO A 17 44.38 2.00 8.69
N PHE A 18 44.17 0.99 9.54
CA PHE A 18 43.04 0.08 9.43
C PHE A 18 41.78 0.93 9.46
N HIS A 19 41.37 1.42 8.30
CA HIS A 19 39.99 1.78 8.07
C HIS A 19 39.27 0.44 8.15
N GLN A 20 38.70 0.18 9.32
CA GLN A 20 37.59 -0.75 9.43
C GLN A 20 36.59 -0.28 8.37
N VAL A 21 36.58 -0.94 7.22
CA VAL A 21 35.43 -0.96 6.35
C VAL A 21 34.41 -1.73 7.17
N GLU A 22 33.77 -1.01 8.09
CA GLU A 22 32.60 -1.47 8.80
C GLU A 22 31.65 -1.84 7.67
N ALA A 23 31.49 -3.16 7.46
CA ALA A 23 30.62 -3.69 6.44
C ALA A 23 29.25 -3.08 6.69
N ALA A 24 28.93 -2.02 5.95
CA ALA A 24 27.67 -1.33 6.06
C ALA A 24 26.63 -2.41 5.86
N LYS A 25 25.89 -2.73 6.94
CA LYS A 25 24.89 -3.79 6.94
C LYS A 25 24.05 -3.57 5.69
N ALA A 26 24.11 -4.51 4.75
CA ALA A 26 23.38 -4.40 3.49
C ALA A 26 21.94 -4.01 3.82
N PRO A 27 21.36 -2.98 3.16
CA PRO A 27 20.04 -2.50 3.51
C PRO A 27 19.06 -3.67 3.46
N LYS A 28 18.38 -3.92 4.58
CA LYS A 28 17.41 -5.01 4.70
C LYS A 28 16.37 -4.86 3.57
N PRO A 29 16.05 -5.92 2.82
CA PRO A 29 15.02 -5.85 1.79
C PRO A 29 13.73 -5.27 2.36
N PRO A 30 13.00 -4.43 1.61
CA PRO A 30 11.72 -3.88 2.06
C PRO A 30 10.78 -5.01 2.44
N ALA A 31 9.95 -4.80 3.46
CA ALA A 31 8.85 -5.72 3.75
C ALA A 31 7.94 -5.85 2.52
N VAL A 32 7.40 -7.04 2.29
CA VAL A 32 6.55 -7.36 1.13
C VAL A 32 5.18 -7.82 1.62
N PHE A 33 4.11 -7.32 1.00
CA PHE A 33 2.72 -7.67 1.29
C PHE A 33 2.02 -8.05 -0.01
N GLY A 34 1.54 -9.29 -0.12
CA GLY A 34 0.89 -9.78 -1.34
C GLY A 34 1.76 -9.61 -2.58
N GLN A 35 3.06 -9.89 -2.45
CA GLN A 35 4.07 -9.70 -3.51
C GLN A 35 4.39 -8.24 -3.86
N PHE A 36 3.81 -7.25 -3.17
CA PHE A 36 4.16 -5.84 -3.35
C PHE A 36 5.09 -5.34 -2.24
N PRO A 37 6.28 -4.80 -2.57
CA PRO A 37 7.13 -4.18 -1.56
C PRO A 37 6.48 -2.92 -0.98
N VAL A 38 6.76 -2.64 0.28
CA VAL A 38 6.43 -1.35 0.91
C VAL A 38 6.98 -0.21 0.07
N GLY A 39 6.15 0.79 -0.18
CA GLY A 39 6.46 1.94 -1.02
C GLY A 39 6.17 1.75 -2.51
N LYS A 40 5.78 0.53 -2.97
CA LYS A 40 5.35 0.33 -4.36
C LYS A 40 4.20 1.29 -4.68
N THR A 41 4.34 2.02 -5.77
CA THR A 41 3.31 2.90 -6.33
C THR A 41 2.81 2.35 -7.65
N PHE A 42 1.55 2.63 -7.94
CA PHE A 42 0.94 2.34 -9.23
C PHE A 42 -0.25 3.27 -9.44
N THR A 43 -0.55 3.59 -10.69
CA THR A 43 -1.62 4.54 -11.04
C THR A 43 -2.55 3.87 -12.03
N PHE A 44 -3.85 4.03 -11.80
CA PHE A 44 -4.90 3.52 -12.69
C PHE A 44 -5.93 4.60 -12.96
N THR A 45 -6.62 4.48 -14.09
CA THR A 45 -7.72 5.36 -14.48
C THR A 45 -9.03 4.77 -14.01
N VAL A 46 -9.91 5.58 -13.43
CA VAL A 46 -11.26 5.16 -13.06
C VAL A 46 -12.05 4.89 -14.33
N THR A 47 -12.43 3.63 -14.56
CA THR A 47 -13.21 3.22 -15.72
C THR A 47 -14.70 3.09 -15.40
N SER A 48 -15.04 2.83 -14.14
CA SER A 48 -16.44 2.74 -13.69
C SER A 48 -16.62 3.31 -12.29
N LYS A 49 -17.78 3.94 -12.09
CA LYS A 49 -18.28 4.44 -10.82
C LYS A 49 -19.74 4.03 -10.68
N LEU A 50 -20.05 3.32 -9.61
CA LEU A 50 -21.41 2.99 -9.21
C LEU A 50 -21.66 3.53 -7.80
N SER A 51 -22.80 4.15 -7.57
CA SER A 51 -23.16 4.72 -6.27
C SER A 51 -24.64 4.54 -6.04
N SER A 52 -25.01 3.74 -5.05
CA SER A 52 -26.40 3.47 -4.71
C SER A 52 -26.64 3.61 -3.22
N ALA A 53 -27.88 3.88 -2.84
CA ALA A 53 -28.30 3.95 -1.45
C ALA A 53 -29.64 3.24 -1.24
N THR A 54 -29.79 2.58 -0.10
CA THR A 54 -31.07 2.04 0.36
C THR A 54 -31.49 2.81 1.60
N VAL A 55 -32.62 3.51 1.55
CA VAL A 55 -33.21 4.26 2.67
C VAL A 55 -34.50 3.56 3.09
N GLY A 56 -34.47 2.86 4.22
CA GLY A 56 -35.58 1.96 4.59
C GLY A 56 -35.77 0.88 3.52
N THR A 57 -36.87 0.94 2.77
CA THR A 57 -37.19 0.03 1.67
C THR A 57 -36.93 0.64 0.28
N GLN A 58 -36.59 1.93 0.20
CA GLN A 58 -36.41 2.63 -1.07
C GLN A 58 -34.96 2.53 -1.55
N VAL A 59 -34.77 2.24 -2.84
CA VAL A 59 -33.46 2.25 -3.50
C VAL A 59 -33.30 3.55 -4.29
N ILE A 60 -32.15 4.19 -4.14
CA ILE A 60 -31.74 5.41 -4.84
C ILE A 60 -30.51 5.06 -5.68
N ASP A 61 -30.62 5.19 -6.99
CA ASP A 61 -29.54 4.91 -7.94
C ASP A 61 -29.67 5.83 -9.17
N PRO A 62 -28.70 6.73 -9.45
CA PRO A 62 -27.48 6.95 -8.68
C PRO A 62 -27.73 7.77 -7.40
N ALA A 63 -27.13 7.33 -6.30
CA ALA A 63 -27.09 8.07 -5.04
C ALA A 63 -25.87 9.01 -4.97
N PRO A 64 -25.96 10.17 -4.27
CA PRO A 64 -24.81 11.01 -3.99
C PRO A 64 -23.72 10.26 -3.19
N VAL A 65 -22.44 10.52 -3.50
CA VAL A 65 -21.32 9.96 -2.73
C VAL A 65 -21.36 10.54 -1.30
N PRO A 66 -21.39 9.71 -0.24
CA PRO A 66 -21.50 10.18 1.12
C PRO A 66 -20.20 10.87 1.58
N LYS A 67 -20.34 11.87 2.47
CA LYS A 67 -19.20 12.57 3.08
C LYS A 67 -18.21 11.57 3.72
N GLY A 68 -16.93 11.76 3.45
CA GLY A 68 -15.85 10.91 3.95
C GLY A 68 -15.48 9.75 3.02
N VAL A 69 -16.27 9.51 1.97
CA VAL A 69 -15.90 8.61 0.87
C VAL A 69 -15.28 9.45 -0.25
N PRO A 70 -14.12 9.07 -0.81
CA PRO A 70 -13.55 9.73 -1.98
C PRO A 70 -14.56 9.75 -3.14
N SER A 71 -14.77 10.91 -3.74
CA SER A 71 -15.64 11.07 -4.91
C SER A 71 -14.81 11.15 -6.18
N PHE A 72 -14.36 9.99 -6.67
CA PHE A 72 -13.68 9.94 -7.96
C PHE A 72 -14.65 10.12 -9.12
N VAL A 73 -14.13 10.58 -10.25
CA VAL A 73 -14.87 10.68 -11.51
C VAL A 73 -14.29 9.71 -12.53
N VAL A 74 -15.11 9.23 -13.46
CA VAL A 74 -14.64 8.38 -14.57
C VAL A 74 -13.62 9.17 -15.40
N GLY A 75 -12.52 8.53 -15.80
CA GLY A 75 -11.38 9.15 -16.47
C GLY A 75 -10.34 9.75 -15.52
N GLN A 76 -10.61 9.82 -14.21
CA GLN A 76 -9.64 10.31 -13.24
C GLN A 76 -8.52 9.29 -13.02
N GLN A 77 -7.27 9.73 -13.03
CA GLN A 77 -6.14 8.93 -12.56
C GLN A 77 -6.06 8.92 -11.04
N VAL A 78 -5.84 7.74 -10.47
CA VAL A 78 -5.70 7.52 -9.03
C VAL A 78 -4.41 6.76 -8.78
N THR A 79 -3.50 7.38 -8.03
CA THR A 79 -2.25 6.77 -7.58
C THR A 79 -2.45 6.08 -6.24
N PHE A 80 -1.93 4.86 -6.17
CA PHE A 80 -1.92 4.03 -4.99
C PHE A 80 -0.49 3.89 -4.44
N THR A 81 -0.37 3.61 -3.15
CA THR A 81 0.91 3.30 -2.52
C THR A 81 0.75 2.21 -1.47
N ILE A 82 1.66 1.24 -1.44
CA ILE A 82 1.73 0.24 -0.37
C ILE A 82 2.40 0.85 0.86
N GLY A 83 1.63 1.04 1.93
CA GLY A 83 2.07 1.58 3.19
C GLY A 83 2.98 0.63 3.98
N LYS A 84 3.62 1.16 5.04
CA LYS A 84 4.58 0.42 5.88
C LYS A 84 3.98 -0.82 6.55
N LYS A 85 2.66 -0.85 6.77
CA LYS A 85 1.94 -1.99 7.34
C LYS A 85 1.22 -2.83 6.29
N GLY A 86 1.60 -2.68 5.02
CA GLY A 86 0.91 -3.29 3.88
C GLY A 86 -0.36 -2.57 3.46
N GLU A 87 -0.67 -1.40 4.04
CA GLU A 87 -1.93 -0.69 3.72
C GLU A 87 -1.96 -0.27 2.24
N LEU A 88 -3.09 -0.49 1.55
CA LEU A 88 -3.33 0.17 0.27
C LEU A 88 -3.77 1.61 0.55
N LYS A 89 -2.93 2.58 0.18
CA LYS A 89 -3.20 4.01 0.34
C LYS A 89 -3.60 4.64 -0.98
N GLY A 90 -4.55 5.55 -0.95
CA GLY A 90 -4.95 6.39 -2.07
C GLY A 90 -5.54 7.72 -1.58
N PRO A 91 -6.03 8.57 -2.48
CA PRO A 91 -6.55 9.89 -2.11
C PRO A 91 -7.76 9.77 -1.17
N GLY A 92 -7.58 10.17 0.09
CA GLY A 92 -8.64 10.16 1.10
C GLY A 92 -8.93 8.81 1.76
N PHE A 93 -8.10 7.78 1.55
CA PHE A 93 -8.29 6.48 2.21
C PHE A 93 -6.99 5.71 2.45
N SER A 94 -7.05 4.77 3.40
CA SER A 94 -5.99 3.78 3.68
C SER A 94 -6.67 2.50 4.16
N ILE A 95 -6.47 1.38 3.44
CA ILE A 95 -7.14 0.10 3.71
C ILE A 95 -6.10 -0.96 4.07
N LEU A 96 -6.27 -1.63 5.20
CA LEU A 96 -5.31 -2.63 5.68
C LEU A 96 -5.27 -3.86 4.78
N TYR A 97 -4.07 -4.38 4.54
CA TYR A 97 -3.87 -5.66 3.90
C TYR A 97 -4.56 -6.77 4.69
N ASN A 98 -5.31 -7.64 4.01
CA ASN A 98 -6.04 -8.72 4.64
C ASN A 98 -5.53 -10.09 4.18
N ALA A 99 -5.39 -10.29 2.86
CA ALA A 99 -4.99 -11.59 2.31
C ALA A 99 -4.30 -11.47 0.96
N ASP A 100 -3.41 -12.43 0.70
CA ASP A 100 -2.88 -12.71 -0.63
C ASP A 100 -3.79 -13.72 -1.32
N GLY A 101 -4.16 -13.46 -2.56
CA GLY A 101 -4.69 -14.44 -3.48
C GLY A 101 -3.77 -14.50 -4.70
N VAL A 102 -3.65 -15.67 -5.31
CA VAL A 102 -2.78 -15.90 -6.49
C VAL A 102 -2.99 -14.82 -7.55
N THR A 103 -4.25 -14.49 -7.84
CA THR A 103 -4.64 -13.50 -8.86
C THR A 103 -4.89 -12.09 -8.32
N ALA A 104 -4.99 -11.90 -7.00
CA ALA A 104 -5.35 -10.61 -6.42
C ALA A 104 -5.03 -10.49 -4.93
N ASN A 105 -4.62 -9.31 -4.50
CA ASN A 105 -4.51 -8.96 -3.08
C ASN A 105 -5.83 -8.36 -2.59
N THR A 106 -6.26 -8.76 -1.40
CA THR A 106 -7.47 -8.24 -0.76
C THR A 106 -7.11 -7.37 0.44
N TYR A 107 -7.75 -6.21 0.54
CA TYR A 107 -7.57 -5.22 1.60
C TYR A 107 -8.92 -4.94 2.24
N VAL A 108 -8.99 -4.93 3.57
CA VAL A 108 -10.24 -4.74 4.31
C VAL A 108 -10.00 -3.89 5.55
N ASN A 109 -10.74 -2.79 5.65
CA ASN A 109 -10.99 -2.15 6.93
C ASN A 109 -12.29 -2.73 7.49
N LYS A 110 -12.15 -3.64 8.47
CA LYS A 110 -13.29 -4.22 9.17
C LYS A 110 -14.10 -3.09 9.85
N PRO A 111 -15.43 -3.21 9.91
CA PRO A 111 -16.24 -2.23 10.60
C PRO A 111 -15.82 -2.17 12.08
N LYS A 112 -15.44 -0.98 12.54
CA LYS A 112 -15.38 -0.66 13.97
C LYS A 112 -16.71 -0.01 14.37
N LYS A 113 -17.06 0.08 15.65
CA LYS A 113 -18.31 0.75 16.08
C LYS A 113 -18.46 2.11 15.38
N GLY A 114 -19.49 2.26 14.55
CA GLY A 114 -19.77 3.48 13.77
C GLY A 114 -18.92 3.69 12.50
N ALA A 115 -17.94 2.84 12.22
CA ALA A 115 -17.15 2.86 10.99
C ALA A 115 -17.69 1.82 10.01
N SER A 116 -17.82 2.23 8.76
CA SER A 116 -18.37 1.37 7.73
C SER A 116 -17.26 0.64 6.97
N PRO A 117 -17.47 -0.61 6.53
CA PRO A 117 -16.41 -1.38 5.93
C PRO A 117 -15.91 -0.71 4.65
N THR A 118 -14.62 -0.85 4.39
CA THR A 118 -14.03 -0.52 3.10
C THR A 118 -13.25 -1.72 2.63
N VAL A 119 -13.50 -2.12 1.39
CA VAL A 119 -12.85 -3.27 0.75
C VAL A 119 -12.15 -2.76 -0.50
N ALA A 120 -10.95 -3.27 -0.73
CA ALA A 120 -10.26 -3.09 -2.00
C ALA A 120 -9.66 -4.41 -2.46
N THR A 121 -9.66 -4.61 -3.77
CA THR A 121 -9.02 -5.75 -4.42
C THR A 121 -8.08 -5.21 -5.48
N VAL A 122 -6.81 -5.59 -5.41
CA VAL A 122 -5.80 -5.25 -6.42
C VAL A 122 -5.49 -6.51 -7.20
N HIS A 123 -5.90 -6.56 -8.46
CA HIS A 123 -5.64 -7.68 -9.35
C HIS A 123 -4.19 -7.66 -9.83
N LYS A 124 -3.63 -8.85 -10.04
CA LYS A 124 -2.24 -9.05 -10.43
C LYS A 124 -2.16 -9.76 -11.77
N ASN A 125 -1.20 -9.37 -12.60
CA ASN A 125 -0.75 -10.20 -13.70
C ASN A 125 0.03 -11.39 -13.13
N LEU A 126 -0.36 -12.62 -13.49
CA LEU A 126 0.23 -13.82 -12.93
C LEU A 126 1.68 -14.06 -13.38
N THR A 127 2.09 -13.49 -14.51
CA THR A 127 3.44 -13.66 -15.07
C THR A 127 4.40 -12.63 -14.50
N THR A 128 3.98 -11.37 -14.41
CA THR A 128 4.85 -10.27 -13.96
C THR A 128 4.70 -9.93 -12.49
N GLY A 129 3.62 -10.38 -11.85
CA GLY A 129 3.26 -9.97 -10.49
C GLY A 129 2.83 -8.50 -10.39
N GLU A 130 2.70 -7.78 -11.51
CA GLU A 130 2.35 -6.37 -11.51
C GLU A 130 0.83 -6.15 -11.30
N PRO A 131 0.43 -5.06 -10.62
CA PRO A 131 -0.98 -4.67 -10.54
C PRO A 131 -1.57 -4.46 -11.93
N THR A 132 -2.81 -4.89 -12.16
CA THR A 132 -3.52 -4.70 -13.44
C THR A 132 -4.85 -3.98 -13.33
N ALA A 133 -5.49 -4.06 -12.17
CA ALA A 133 -6.75 -3.38 -11.90
C ALA A 133 -6.97 -3.23 -10.40
N VAL A 134 -7.78 -2.25 -10.03
CA VAL A 134 -8.22 -2.05 -8.64
C VAL A 134 -9.74 -1.95 -8.60
N SER A 135 -10.36 -2.73 -7.72
CA SER A 135 -11.76 -2.54 -7.34
C SER A 135 -11.80 -1.97 -5.93
N LEU A 136 -12.55 -0.88 -5.74
CA LEU A 136 -12.76 -0.23 -4.44
C LEU A 136 -14.25 -0.26 -4.12
N SER A 137 -14.60 -0.66 -2.90
CA SER A 137 -15.97 -0.61 -2.40
C SER A 137 -16.00 0.04 -1.02
N PHE A 138 -16.71 1.16 -0.95
CA PHE A 138 -16.96 1.92 0.26
C PHE A 138 -18.42 1.73 0.66
N PHE A 139 -18.64 1.19 1.84
CA PHE A 139 -19.96 1.12 2.43
C PHE A 139 -20.10 2.25 3.43
N THR A 140 -21.30 2.82 3.59
CA THR A 140 -21.62 3.66 4.74
C THR A 140 -22.96 3.26 5.33
N PHE A 141 -23.05 3.27 6.66
CA PHE A 141 -24.30 3.01 7.38
C PHE A 141 -24.64 4.18 8.29
N LYS A 142 -25.88 4.64 8.22
CA LYS A 142 -26.43 5.68 9.11
C LYS A 142 -27.83 5.29 9.54
N ILE A 143 -28.22 5.68 10.74
CA ILE A 143 -29.61 5.58 11.21
C ILE A 143 -30.06 7.00 11.53
N ALA A 144 -31.10 7.48 10.85
CA ALA A 144 -31.75 8.75 11.13
C ALA A 144 -33.23 8.51 11.41
N LYS A 145 -33.74 8.98 12.56
CA LYS A 145 -35.16 8.80 12.95
C LYS A 145 -35.63 7.34 12.85
N ARG A 146 -34.79 6.38 13.24
CA ARG A 146 -35.01 4.91 13.14
C ARG A 146 -35.12 4.35 11.71
N ILE A 147 -34.83 5.14 10.68
CA ILE A 147 -34.75 4.68 9.30
C ILE A 147 -33.27 4.42 8.99
N PRO A 148 -32.88 3.17 8.67
CA PRO A 148 -31.52 2.87 8.26
C PRO A 148 -31.28 3.37 6.84
N THR A 149 -30.08 3.86 6.60
CA THR A 149 -29.56 4.19 5.27
C THR A 149 -28.23 3.48 5.07
N VAL A 150 -28.17 2.63 4.05
CA VAL A 150 -26.93 1.99 3.59
C VAL A 150 -26.55 2.67 2.27
N ASN A 151 -25.34 3.18 2.14
CA ASN A 151 -24.81 3.62 0.84
C ASN A 151 -23.67 2.69 0.44
N THR A 152 -23.59 2.39 -0.85
CA THR A 152 -22.49 1.65 -1.45
C THR A 152 -21.93 2.48 -2.59
N VAL A 153 -20.62 2.73 -2.56
CA VAL A 153 -19.90 3.38 -3.65
C VAL A 153 -18.79 2.47 -4.12
N THR A 154 -18.85 2.08 -5.38
CA THR A 154 -17.89 1.18 -6.01
C THR A 154 -17.18 1.87 -7.15
N TYR A 155 -15.87 1.67 -7.21
CA TYR A 155 -15.03 2.13 -8.32
C TYR A 155 -14.28 0.95 -8.91
N VAL A 156 -14.14 0.93 -10.23
CA VAL A 156 -13.23 0.05 -10.96
C VAL A 156 -12.19 0.93 -11.64
N LEU A 157 -10.92 0.55 -11.51
CA LEU A 157 -9.78 1.28 -12.06
C LEU A 157 -8.86 0.33 -12.84
N GLN A 158 -8.42 0.76 -14.02
CA GLN A 158 -7.56 0.02 -14.96
C GLN A 158 -6.57 0.95 -15.68
#